data_AF-A0A7S0I3M3-F1
#
_entry.id   AF-A0A7S0I3M3-F1
#
_cell.length_a   1.000
_cell.length_b   1.000
_cell.length_c   1.000
_cell.angle_alpha   90.00
_cell.angle_beta   90.00
_cell.angle_gamma   90.00
#
_symmetry.space_group_name_H-M   'P 1'
#
loop_
_entity.id
_entity.type
_entity.pdbx_description
1 polymer ?
#
loop_
_entity_poly.entity_id
_entity_poly.type
_entity_poly.pdbx_seq_one_letter_code
_entity_poly.pdbx_strand_id
1 'polypeptide(L)'
;DDEGMGMEAVGEEWDGLGSEGNVIPTQQEDEKFKLLQAPRRAEKIEIGYAKTAKKIDIKALKEDIWDDLQKKPEGSTAPVKFQEEEKLAKTFSSSIASVDTSKFPEVSVSYCFICLLHLANEKSLALVGT
;
A
#
# COMPACT_ATOMS: atom_id res chain seq x y z
N ASP A 1 -2.74 42.47 -48.86
CA ASP A 1 -3.62 41.32 -49.15
C ASP A 1 -3.32 40.24 -48.12
N ASP A 2 -4.16 39.83 -47.18
CA ASP A 2 -5.49 40.19 -46.67
C ASP A 2 -5.64 39.24 -45.47
N GLU A 3 -5.59 39.72 -44.21
CA GLU A 3 -6.69 39.63 -43.23
C GLU A 3 -7.33 38.21 -43.17
N GLY A 4 -7.16 37.41 -42.11
CA GLY A 4 -7.73 37.61 -40.78
C GLY A 4 -8.65 36.43 -40.40
N MET A 5 -9.05 36.37 -39.12
CA MET A 5 -9.97 35.41 -38.44
C MET A 5 -9.33 34.09 -37.98
N GLY A 6 -9.09 33.82 -36.68
CA GLY A 6 -9.77 34.31 -35.48
C GLY A 6 -11.01 33.46 -35.21
N MET A 7 -10.88 32.37 -34.43
CA MET A 7 -12.01 31.61 -33.90
C MET A 7 -11.94 31.62 -32.38
N GLU A 8 -12.53 32.66 -31.79
CA GLU A 8 -13.00 32.63 -30.41
C GLU A 8 -14.33 31.89 -30.38
N ALA A 9 -14.43 30.81 -29.60
CA ALA A 9 -15.69 30.16 -29.28
C ALA A 9 -16.22 30.79 -27.98
N VAL A 10 -17.06 31.81 -28.12
CA VAL A 10 -17.85 32.40 -27.03
C VAL A 10 -19.21 31.69 -26.96
N GLY A 11 -19.51 31.19 -25.75
CA GLY A 11 -20.81 31.26 -25.08
C GLY A 11 -22.03 30.62 -25.74
N GLU A 12 -22.54 29.55 -25.11
CA GLU A 12 -23.98 29.35 -25.00
C GLU A 12 -24.32 29.14 -23.52
N GLU A 13 -24.55 30.27 -22.88
CA GLU A 13 -25.19 30.46 -21.58
C GLU A 13 -26.67 30.09 -21.75
N TRP A 14 -27.10 28.99 -21.13
CA TRP A 14 -28.48 28.54 -21.16
C TRP A 14 -29.31 29.37 -20.17
N ASP A 15 -29.85 30.50 -20.65
CA ASP A 15 -30.90 31.26 -19.98
C ASP A 15 -32.29 30.72 -20.36
N GLY A 16 -32.93 30.07 -19.41
CA GLY A 16 -34.33 29.63 -19.49
C GLY A 16 -35.11 30.07 -18.26
N LEU A 17 -35.55 31.33 -18.24
CA LEU A 17 -36.52 31.86 -17.28
C LEU A 17 -37.94 31.41 -17.61
N GLY A 18 -38.74 31.19 -16.57
CA GLY A 18 -40.20 31.26 -16.57
C GLY A 18 -40.85 29.98 -16.03
N SER A 19 -41.89 30.01 -15.20
CA SER A 19 -42.59 31.08 -14.49
C SER A 19 -43.61 30.34 -13.60
N GLU A 20 -43.81 30.84 -12.39
CA GLU A 20 -45.09 30.87 -11.67
C GLU A 20 -45.79 29.58 -11.19
N GLY A 21 -46.09 29.59 -9.89
CA GLY A 21 -47.39 29.14 -9.38
C GLY A 21 -47.47 27.71 -8.86
N ASN A 22 -46.93 27.46 -7.66
CA ASN A 22 -47.28 26.24 -6.93
C ASN A 22 -48.68 26.39 -6.30
N VAL A 23 -49.73 26.23 -7.13
CA VAL A 23 -51.12 26.10 -6.69
C VAL A 23 -51.32 24.67 -6.23
N ILE A 24 -51.62 24.48 -4.94
CA ILE A 24 -51.90 23.18 -4.33
C ILE A 24 -53.28 22.68 -4.79
N PRO A 25 -53.43 21.48 -5.37
CA PRO A 25 -54.67 20.74 -5.31
C PRO A 25 -54.61 19.75 -4.14
N THR A 26 -55.46 20.00 -3.15
CA THR A 26 -55.80 19.03 -2.11
C THR A 26 -56.77 17.99 -2.65
N GLN A 27 -56.44 16.70 -2.54
CA GLN A 27 -57.28 15.55 -2.14
C GLN A 27 -56.57 14.26 -2.59
N GLN A 28 -55.83 13.58 -1.71
CA GLN A 28 -56.33 12.53 -0.81
C GLN A 28 -56.32 11.13 -1.46
N GLU A 29 -55.18 10.63 -1.95
CA GLU A 29 -54.94 9.18 -2.17
C GLU A 29 -53.45 8.77 -2.09
N ASP A 30 -52.66 9.29 -1.15
CA ASP A 30 -51.24 8.87 -1.00
C ASP A 30 -50.80 8.60 0.45
N GLU A 31 -51.75 8.47 1.39
CA GLU A 31 -51.47 8.16 2.80
C GLU A 31 -51.14 6.66 3.04
N LYS A 32 -50.87 5.87 2.00
CA LYS A 32 -50.48 4.45 2.15
C LYS A 32 -49.00 4.16 1.89
N PHE A 33 -48.28 5.06 1.20
CA PHE A 33 -46.83 4.91 1.00
C PHE A 33 -45.98 5.81 1.92
N LYS A 34 -46.64 6.62 2.77
CA LYS A 34 -46.01 7.63 3.62
C LYS A 34 -45.51 7.12 4.99
N LEU A 35 -45.24 5.81 5.12
CA LEU A 35 -44.85 5.24 6.42
C LEU A 35 -43.76 4.17 6.34
N LEU A 36 -43.09 4.00 5.20
CA LEU A 36 -41.85 3.23 5.18
C LEU A 36 -40.69 4.20 5.41
N GLN A 37 -40.14 4.16 6.62
CA GLN A 37 -38.90 4.85 6.95
C GLN A 37 -37.84 4.42 5.94
N ALA A 38 -37.16 5.38 5.31
CA ALA A 38 -36.10 5.09 4.35
C ALA A 38 -35.09 4.12 4.99
N PRO A 39 -34.66 3.05 4.29
CA PRO A 39 -33.65 2.14 4.81
C PRO A 39 -32.42 2.92 5.27
N ARG A 40 -31.79 2.48 6.37
CA ARG A 40 -30.55 3.12 6.87
C ARG A 40 -29.51 3.19 5.75
N ARG A 41 -29.23 4.40 5.28
CA ARG A 41 -28.16 4.66 4.31
C ARG A 41 -26.84 4.64 5.08
N ALA A 42 -25.97 3.68 4.76
CA ALA A 42 -24.62 3.68 5.28
C ALA A 42 -23.89 4.95 4.78
N GLU A 43 -23.20 5.64 5.68
CA GLU A 43 -22.39 6.78 5.28
C GLU A 43 -21.29 6.35 4.31
N LYS A 44 -20.93 7.25 3.40
CA LYS A 44 -19.85 7.02 2.45
C LYS A 44 -18.52 7.01 3.21
N ILE A 45 -17.96 5.83 3.43
CA ILE A 45 -16.65 5.67 4.07
C ILE A 45 -15.58 6.06 3.06
N GLU A 46 -14.81 7.11 3.35
CA GLU A 46 -13.60 7.43 2.59
C GLU A 46 -12.47 6.51 3.03
N ILE A 47 -12.20 5.48 2.23
CA ILE A 47 -11.08 4.57 2.48
C ILE A 47 -9.82 5.23 1.92
N GLY A 48 -8.82 5.46 2.77
CA GLY A 48 -7.51 5.93 2.34
C GLY A 48 -6.84 4.89 1.43
N TYR A 49 -6.59 5.25 0.18
CA TYR A 49 -5.83 4.45 -0.77
C TYR A 49 -4.45 5.07 -1.02
N ALA A 50 -3.49 4.24 -1.41
CA ALA A 50 -2.17 4.71 -1.82
C ALA A 50 -2.30 5.51 -3.12
N LYS A 51 -1.87 6.78 -3.11
CA LYS A 51 -1.84 7.65 -4.30
C LYS A 51 -0.54 7.55 -5.09
N THR A 52 0.48 6.96 -4.49
CA THR A 52 1.84 6.87 -5.02
C THR A 52 2.32 5.43 -4.97
N ALA A 53 3.04 5.01 -6.00
CA ALA A 53 3.71 3.71 -6.01
C ALA A 53 4.89 3.71 -5.04
N LYS A 54 5.03 2.62 -4.27
CA LYS A 54 6.19 2.37 -3.41
C LYS A 54 7.24 1.61 -4.21
N LYS A 55 8.48 2.08 -4.19
CA LYS A 55 9.62 1.43 -4.86
C LYS A 55 10.57 0.87 -3.81
N ILE A 56 10.92 -0.41 -3.96
CA ILE A 56 11.84 -1.12 -3.06
C ILE A 56 12.94 -1.76 -3.92
N ASP A 57 14.19 -1.56 -3.54
CA ASP A 57 15.32 -2.27 -4.16
C ASP A 57 15.52 -3.64 -3.47
N ILE A 58 14.97 -4.68 -4.08
CA ILE A 58 15.04 -6.05 -3.53
C ILE A 58 16.47 -6.59 -3.54
N LYS A 59 17.32 -6.16 -4.48
CA LYS A 59 18.69 -6.65 -4.56
C LYS A 59 19.50 -6.09 -3.39
N ALA A 60 19.42 -4.78 -3.17
CA ALA A 60 20.07 -4.13 -2.04
C ALA A 60 19.57 -4.69 -0.69
N LEU A 61 18.26 -4.96 -0.56
CA LEU A 61 17.69 -5.55 0.65
C LEU A 61 18.22 -6.97 0.91
N LYS A 62 18.28 -7.82 -0.12
CA LYS A 62 18.82 -9.18 0.00
C LYS A 62 20.29 -9.16 0.40
N GLU A 63 21.08 -8.27 -0.20
CA GLU A 63 22.50 -8.09 0.12
C GLU A 63 22.69 -7.66 1.59
N ASP A 64 21.92 -6.67 2.06
CA ASP A 64 21.99 -6.19 3.45
C ASP A 64 21.64 -7.30 4.47
N ILE A 65 20.55 -8.05 4.21
CA ILE A 65 20.14 -9.20 5.05
C ILE A 65 21.21 -10.30 5.04
N TRP A 66 21.78 -10.60 3.87
CA TRP A 66 22.78 -11.63 3.72
C TRP A 66 24.09 -11.26 4.41
N ASP A 67 24.55 -10.02 4.25
CA ASP A 67 25.76 -9.51 4.89
C ASP A 67 25.63 -9.54 6.42
N ASP A 68 24.44 -9.23 6.96
CA ASP A 68 24.20 -9.40 8.39
C ASP A 68 24.31 -10.87 8.81
N LEU A 69 23.68 -11.80 8.07
CA LEU A 69 23.73 -13.23 8.37
C LEU A 69 25.15 -13.81 8.37
N GLN A 70 26.05 -13.27 7.55
CA GLN A 70 27.44 -13.70 7.48
C GLN A 70 28.34 -13.17 8.60
N LYS A 71 27.94 -12.10 9.30
CA LYS A 71 28.74 -11.54 10.40
C LYS A 71 28.81 -12.55 11.55
N LYS A 72 30.00 -13.11 11.77
CA LYS A 72 30.29 -13.94 12.95
C LYS A 72 30.20 -13.04 14.19
N PRO A 73 29.57 -13.50 15.30
CA PRO A 73 29.62 -12.76 16.54
C PRO A 73 31.09 -12.57 16.95
N GLU A 74 31.54 -11.32 17.02
CA GLU A 74 32.91 -10.99 17.37
C GLU A 74 33.18 -11.40 18.83
N GLY A 75 33.88 -12.53 19.01
CA GLY A 75 34.17 -13.06 20.34
C GLY A 75 34.77 -14.46 20.42
N SER A 76 35.13 -15.13 19.31
CA SER A 76 35.73 -16.47 19.36
C SER A 76 37.06 -16.52 18.60
N THR A 77 38.14 -16.23 19.32
CA THR A 77 39.53 -16.47 18.93
C THR A 77 39.90 -17.94 19.21
N ALA A 78 39.52 -18.86 18.33
CA ALA A 78 40.11 -20.19 18.27
C ALA A 78 39.99 -20.79 16.86
N PRO A 79 41.04 -21.46 16.33
CA PRO A 79 40.96 -22.10 15.03
C PRO A 79 40.21 -23.43 15.21
N VAL A 80 38.97 -23.52 14.72
CA VAL A 80 38.18 -24.76 14.90
C VAL A 80 37.61 -25.24 13.58
N LYS A 81 37.97 -26.49 13.27
CA LYS A 81 37.50 -27.32 12.17
C LYS A 81 36.01 -27.68 12.35
N PHE A 82 35.26 -27.63 11.25
CA PHE A 82 34.12 -28.51 10.92
C PHE A 82 33.15 -28.89 12.05
N GLN A 83 32.52 -27.92 12.73
CA GLN A 83 31.23 -28.09 13.46
C GLN A 83 30.52 -26.72 13.58
N GLU A 84 30.41 -25.96 12.49
CA GLU A 84 30.06 -24.52 12.50
C GLU A 84 28.62 -24.20 12.07
N GLU A 85 27.79 -25.20 11.73
CA GLU A 85 26.42 -24.95 11.23
C GLU A 85 25.45 -24.43 12.29
N GLU A 86 25.57 -24.86 13.55
CA GLU A 86 24.58 -24.51 14.59
C GLU A 86 24.82 -23.14 15.24
N LYS A 87 26.06 -22.62 15.18
CA LYS A 87 26.44 -21.35 15.83
C LYS A 87 26.10 -20.10 15.03
N LEU A 88 25.71 -20.24 13.76
CA LEU A 88 25.31 -19.12 12.90
C LEU A 88 23.78 -19.01 12.74
N ALA A 89 23.01 -19.83 13.45
CA ALA A 89 21.56 -19.75 13.42
C ALA A 89 21.08 -18.43 14.06
N LYS A 90 20.52 -17.53 13.25
CA LYS A 90 19.86 -16.31 13.71
C LYS A 90 18.34 -16.50 13.70
N THR A 91 17.68 -16.01 14.74
CA THR A 91 16.22 -15.92 14.76
C THR A 91 15.75 -14.89 13.75
N PHE A 92 14.62 -15.15 13.09
CA PHE A 92 14.00 -14.22 12.14
C PHE A 92 13.83 -12.81 12.71
N SER A 93 13.38 -12.68 13.97
CA SER A 93 13.24 -11.39 14.65
C SER A 93 14.55 -10.61 14.73
N SER A 94 15.68 -11.28 14.94
CA SER A 94 17.00 -10.64 14.98
C SER A 94 17.44 -10.15 13.60
N SER A 95 17.15 -10.93 12.55
CA SER A 95 17.46 -10.55 11.17
C SER A 95 16.60 -9.41 10.65
N ILE A 96 15.36 -9.24 11.14
CA ILE A 96 14.54 -8.08 10.79
C ILE A 96 15.01 -6.84 11.54
N ALA A 97 15.39 -7.00 12.82
CA ALA A 97 15.87 -5.89 13.64
C ALA A 97 17.19 -5.30 13.14
N SER A 98 18.00 -6.07 12.40
CA SER A 98 19.24 -5.59 11.78
C SER A 98 19.03 -4.83 10.47
N VAL A 99 17.85 -4.93 9.85
CA VAL A 99 17.54 -4.19 8.60
C VAL A 99 17.35 -2.70 8.92
N ASP A 100 18.11 -1.86 8.22
CA ASP A 100 18.02 -0.41 8.36
C ASP A 100 16.73 0.13 7.72
N THR A 101 15.76 0.47 8.56
CA THR A 101 14.48 1.05 8.14
C THR A 101 14.62 2.41 7.47
N SER A 102 15.75 3.12 7.66
CA SER A 102 16.03 4.39 6.99
C SER A 102 16.35 4.18 5.51
N LYS A 103 17.04 3.09 5.17
CA LYS A 103 17.34 2.70 3.78
C LYS A 103 16.13 2.07 3.10
N PHE A 104 15.30 1.40 3.88
CA PHE A 104 14.17 0.60 3.39
C PHE A 104 12.86 0.98 4.09
N PRO A 105 12.37 2.23 3.95
CA PRO A 105 11.21 2.73 4.71
C PRO A 105 9.89 2.01 4.40
N GLU A 106 9.80 1.39 3.22
CA GLU A 106 8.61 0.70 2.74
C GLU A 106 8.65 -0.82 2.96
N VAL A 107 9.68 -1.32 3.65
CA VAL A 107 9.83 -2.75 3.91
C VAL A 107 8.99 -3.16 5.12
N SER A 108 8.24 -4.23 4.94
CA SER A 108 7.48 -4.92 5.99
C SER A 108 8.15 -6.23 6.36
N VAL A 109 7.73 -6.81 7.50
CA VAL A 109 8.11 -8.16 7.93
C VAL A 109 7.91 -9.20 6.83
N SER A 110 6.80 -9.10 6.07
CA SER A 110 6.52 -10.01 4.96
C SER A 110 7.54 -9.89 3.83
N TYR A 111 8.01 -8.69 3.48
CA TYR A 111 9.07 -8.51 2.49
C TYR A 111 10.39 -9.14 2.94
N CYS A 112 10.78 -8.96 4.20
CA CYS A 112 11.97 -9.62 4.76
C CYS A 112 11.85 -11.15 4.68
N PHE A 113 10.68 -11.70 5.03
CA PHE A 113 10.45 -13.13 4.96
C PHE A 113 10.55 -13.67 3.52
N ILE A 114 9.92 -13.00 2.55
CA ILE A 114 10.00 -13.38 1.14
C ILE A 114 11.46 -13.32 0.64
N CYS A 115 12.26 -12.35 1.09
CA CYS A 115 13.68 -12.29 0.76
C CYS A 115 14.46 -13.47 1.33
N LEU A 116 14.19 -13.87 2.58
CA LEU A 116 14.82 -15.04 3.19
C LEU A 116 14.47 -16.35 2.48
N LEU A 117 13.23 -16.51 2.02
CA LEU A 117 12.83 -17.67 1.22
C LEU A 117 13.64 -17.75 -0.09
N HIS A 118 13.83 -16.62 -0.75
CA HIS A 118 14.68 -16.58 -1.95
C HIS A 118 16.16 -16.85 -1.62
N LEU A 119 16.69 -16.25 -0.55
CA LEU A 119 18.06 -16.47 -0.12
C LEU A 119 18.31 -17.92 0.28
N ALA A 120 17.34 -18.61 0.88
CA ALA A 120 17.43 -20.03 1.17
C ALA A 120 17.68 -20.86 -0.09
N ASN A 121 17.01 -20.53 -1.19
CA ASN A 121 17.23 -21.19 -2.47
C ASN A 121 18.58 -20.79 -3.12
N GLU A 122 18.95 -19.51 -3.06
CA GLU A 122 20.15 -18.97 -3.72
C GLU A 122 21.46 -19.30 -3.00
N LYS A 123 21.43 -19.42 -1.67
CA LYS A 123 22.59 -19.55 -0.79
C LYS A 123 22.57 -20.83 0.05
N SER A 124 21.60 -21.72 -0.21
CA SER A 124 21.41 -22.99 0.50
C SER A 124 21.24 -22.82 2.02
N LEU A 125 20.53 -21.78 2.46
CA LEU A 125 20.13 -21.65 3.86
C LEU A 125 18.98 -22.60 4.20
N ALA A 126 18.93 -23.04 5.45
CA ALA A 126 17.80 -23.78 6.00
C ALA A 126 16.97 -22.88 6.93
N LEU A 127 15.64 -22.92 6.77
CA LEU A 127 14.69 -22.27 7.67
C LEU A 127 14.06 -23.33 8.55
N VAL A 128 14.23 -23.20 9.85
CA VAL A 128 13.63 -24.10 10.85
C VAL A 128 12.50 -23.36 11.55
N GLY A 129 11.29 -23.90 11.45
CA GLY A 129 10.14 -23.43 12.23
C GLY A 129 10.25 -23.91 13.67
N THR A 130 10.08 -23.01 14.61
CA THR A 130 9.90 -23.31 16.04
C THR A 130 8.48 -23.71 16.34
#